data_AF-A0A212DGC9-F1
#
_entry.id   AF-A0A212DGC9-F1
#
_cell.length_a   1.000
_cell.length_b   1.000
_cell.length_c   1.000
_cell.angle_alpha   90.00
_cell.angle_beta   90.00
_cell.angle_gamma   90.00
#
_symmetry.space_group_name_H-M   'P 1'
#
loop_
_entity.id
_entity.type
_entity.pdbx_description
1 polymer ?
#
loop_
_entity_poly.entity_id
_entity_poly.type
_entity_poly.pdbx_seq_one_letter_code
_entity_poly.pdbx_strand_id
1 'polypeptide(L)'
;MEEYSQEDWGNHSQDLHGYPTDQELVQLKWELFQSWTDFSRLHLSNKLAIFGIGYNTRWKEDIRYHYAEISSQVPLGKRLREYFNSEKPEGRIIMTRVQKMNWKNVYYKFLEITISEARCLELHMEIDWIPIAHSKPTGGNVVQYLLPGGIPKSPGLYAIGYEECIERPPSPHVERRTLDPGKEGRVDLETLSAQASLQVEIEPTRIIYCYLGIAEVRTLQQCLFLHFQANTKTFSKDWVGINGFLSQNCIVDPGVSPKSIYIKFVEVERDFLSAGSLVECLEKAI
;
A
#
# COMPACT_ATOMS: atom_id res chain seq x y z
N MET A 1 27.11 39.54 -32.03
CA MET A 1 27.38 40.21 -30.75
C MET A 1 26.03 40.73 -30.29
N GLU A 2 25.31 40.09 -29.38
CA GLU A 2 25.70 39.17 -28.31
C GLU A 2 24.69 38.03 -28.18
N GLU A 3 25.22 36.87 -27.80
CA GLU A 3 24.54 35.65 -27.42
C GLU A 3 23.80 35.87 -26.09
N TYR A 4 22.53 35.45 -26.00
CA TYR A 4 21.91 35.27 -24.69
C TYR A 4 22.23 33.86 -24.20
N SER A 5 23.14 33.81 -23.22
CA SER A 5 23.65 32.60 -22.58
C SER A 5 22.55 31.77 -21.92
N GLN A 6 22.73 30.47 -22.08
CA GLN A 6 21.94 29.37 -21.60
C GLN A 6 22.49 28.90 -20.24
N GLU A 7 22.41 29.73 -19.20
CA GLU A 7 22.84 29.37 -17.84
C GLU A 7 21.96 30.09 -16.81
N ASP A 8 20.88 29.45 -16.34
CA ASP A 8 20.20 29.86 -15.09
C ASP A 8 19.29 28.76 -14.49
N TRP A 9 19.57 27.48 -14.77
CA TRP A 9 18.84 26.34 -14.16
C TRP A 9 19.73 25.40 -13.34
N GLY A 10 20.90 25.87 -12.93
CA GLY A 10 21.81 25.13 -12.05
C GLY A 10 21.95 25.82 -10.70
N ASN A 11 21.21 25.34 -9.69
CA ASN A 11 21.60 25.27 -8.27
C ASN A 11 20.39 25.37 -7.32
N HIS A 12 19.62 24.29 -7.20
CA HIS A 12 18.81 24.01 -6.00
C HIS A 12 19.14 22.63 -5.41
N SER A 13 20.43 22.31 -5.39
CA SER A 13 20.98 21.30 -4.47
C SER A 13 21.79 22.03 -3.41
N GLN A 14 21.11 22.60 -2.42
CA GLN A 14 21.72 22.99 -1.15
C GLN A 14 20.78 22.62 0.00
N ASP A 15 21.34 21.82 0.90
CA ASP A 15 21.06 21.75 2.32
C ASP A 15 19.80 20.98 2.77
N LEU A 16 19.99 19.66 2.86
CA LEU A 16 19.28 18.77 3.78
C LEU A 16 19.72 19.06 5.24
N HIS A 17 19.59 20.31 5.69
CA HIS A 17 19.76 20.70 7.08
C HIS A 17 18.48 21.36 7.57
N GLY A 18 17.77 20.65 8.45
CA GLY A 18 16.62 21.18 9.17
C GLY A 18 15.32 20.47 8.85
N TYR A 19 15.24 19.15 9.09
CA TYR A 19 13.95 18.65 9.58
C TYR A 19 13.80 19.17 11.01
N PRO A 20 12.75 19.95 11.32
CA PRO A 20 12.36 20.13 12.70
C PRO A 20 12.05 18.73 13.23
N THR A 21 12.80 18.27 14.23
CA THR A 21 12.54 17.01 14.94
C THR A 21 11.28 17.05 15.80
N ASP A 22 10.53 18.16 15.75
CA ASP A 22 9.23 18.30 16.37
C ASP A 22 8.14 18.00 15.33
N GLN A 23 8.01 16.74 14.92
CA GLN A 23 6.66 16.24 14.65
C GLN A 23 5.93 16.36 15.99
N GLU A 24 5.06 17.36 16.14
CA GLU A 24 4.02 17.34 17.16
C GLU A 24 3.30 16.00 16.99
N LEU A 25 3.67 15.01 17.80
CA LEU A 25 3.00 13.73 17.82
C LEU A 25 1.55 14.05 18.15
N VAL A 26 0.66 13.89 17.17
CA VAL A 26 -0.76 14.15 17.37
C VAL A 26 -1.24 13.22 18.47
N GLN A 27 -1.34 13.76 19.69
CA GLN A 27 -1.66 12.97 20.86
C GLN A 27 -3.16 12.73 20.88
N LEU A 28 -3.59 11.65 20.24
CA LEU A 28 -4.99 11.24 20.22
C LEU A 28 -5.43 10.80 21.62
N LYS A 29 -6.37 11.55 22.20
CA LYS A 29 -6.93 11.26 23.51
C LYS A 29 -8.13 10.31 23.39
N TRP A 30 -8.19 9.34 24.31
CA TRP A 30 -9.37 8.51 24.48
C TRP A 30 -10.47 9.29 25.21
N GLU A 31 -11.67 9.25 24.66
CA GLU A 31 -12.87 9.85 25.20
C GLU A 31 -13.83 8.76 25.68
N LEU A 32 -14.35 8.93 26.90
CA LEU A 32 -15.29 7.99 27.50
C LEU A 32 -16.65 8.17 26.82
N PHE A 33 -17.23 7.08 26.32
CA PHE A 33 -18.62 7.09 25.89
C PHE A 33 -19.53 6.99 27.12
N GLN A 34 -20.36 8.02 27.35
CA GLN A 34 -21.35 8.00 28.43
C GLN A 34 -22.75 7.80 27.88
N SER A 35 -23.08 8.51 26.81
CA SER A 35 -24.42 8.51 26.25
C SER A 35 -24.45 8.87 24.78
N TRP A 36 -25.58 8.57 24.17
CA TRP A 36 -25.82 8.91 22.77
C TRP A 36 -25.89 10.38 22.44
N THR A 37 -26.31 11.19 23.41
CA THR A 37 -26.39 12.63 23.25
C THR A 37 -25.02 13.30 23.14
N ASP A 38 -23.95 12.58 23.51
CA ASP A 38 -22.58 13.08 23.46
C ASP A 38 -22.17 13.40 22.00
N PHE A 39 -22.57 12.55 21.04
CA PHE A 39 -22.22 12.74 19.62
C PHE A 39 -23.01 13.85 18.92
N SER A 40 -24.20 14.18 19.40
CA SER A 40 -24.97 15.30 18.86
C SER A 40 -24.35 16.66 19.22
N ARG A 41 -23.54 16.70 20.27
CA ARG A 41 -22.84 17.91 20.73
C ARG A 41 -21.46 18.08 20.11
N LEU A 42 -20.88 17.00 19.63
CA LEU A 42 -19.59 17.00 18.97
C LEU A 42 -19.79 17.41 17.50
N HIS A 43 -19.05 18.41 17.00
CA HIS A 43 -19.05 18.84 15.58
C HIS A 43 -18.49 17.78 14.61
N LEU A 44 -18.56 16.50 14.97
CA LEU A 44 -18.04 15.33 14.24
C LEU A 44 -19.01 14.82 13.19
N SER A 45 -20.21 15.40 13.10
CA SER A 45 -21.29 14.89 12.24
C SER A 45 -20.96 14.88 10.75
N ASN A 46 -19.99 15.69 10.30
CA ASN A 46 -19.65 15.86 8.89
C ASN A 46 -18.19 15.55 8.57
N LYS A 47 -17.40 15.08 9.54
CA LYS A 47 -15.96 14.87 9.36
C LYS A 47 -15.66 13.42 9.00
N LEU A 48 -14.71 13.22 8.10
CA LEU A 48 -14.09 11.91 7.87
C LEU A 48 -13.01 11.71 8.92
N ALA A 49 -12.75 10.46 9.31
CA ALA A 49 -11.76 10.18 10.33
C ALA A 49 -11.27 8.74 10.29
N ILE A 50 -10.07 8.52 10.78
CA ILE A 50 -9.67 7.21 11.32
C ILE A 50 -10.13 7.19 12.77
N PHE A 51 -10.90 6.19 13.17
CA PHE A 51 -11.34 6.07 14.57
C PHE A 51 -11.05 4.71 15.15
N GLY A 52 -10.91 4.68 16.48
CA GLY A 52 -10.74 3.48 17.26
C GLY A 52 -11.75 3.42 18.38
N ILE A 53 -12.22 2.21 18.68
CA ILE A 53 -13.03 1.89 19.85
C ILE A 53 -12.16 1.07 20.79
N GLY A 54 -12.14 1.50 22.04
CA GLY A 54 -11.38 0.87 23.11
C GLY A 54 -12.26 0.53 24.30
N TYR A 55 -11.71 -0.25 25.22
CA TYR A 55 -12.38 -0.60 26.46
C TYR A 55 -11.35 -0.81 27.57
N ASN A 56 -11.81 -0.69 28.81
CA ASN A 56 -11.08 -1.17 29.96
C ASN A 56 -11.94 -2.14 30.77
N THR A 57 -11.36 -2.75 31.79
CA THR A 57 -12.07 -3.69 32.66
C THR A 57 -11.88 -3.27 34.10
N ARG A 58 -12.66 -3.86 35.02
CA ARG A 58 -12.49 -3.62 36.46
C ARG A 58 -11.10 -3.99 37.00
N TRP A 59 -10.35 -4.85 36.27
CA TRP A 59 -9.04 -5.35 36.70
C TRP A 59 -7.86 -4.69 35.98
N LYS A 60 -8.10 -4.06 34.83
CA LYS A 60 -7.09 -3.38 34.04
C LYS A 60 -7.67 -2.06 33.57
N GLU A 61 -7.13 -0.98 34.13
CA GLU A 61 -7.59 0.39 33.87
C GLU A 61 -7.12 0.90 32.51
N ASP A 62 -5.99 0.40 32.01
CA ASP A 62 -5.49 0.71 30.68
C ASP A 62 -6.51 0.39 29.59
N ILE A 63 -6.63 1.30 28.64
CA ILE A 63 -7.53 1.18 27.51
C ILE A 63 -6.90 0.23 26.49
N ARG A 64 -7.65 -0.82 26.13
CA ARG A 64 -7.30 -1.78 25.08
C ARG A 64 -8.15 -1.52 23.85
N TYR A 65 -7.55 -1.67 22.67
CA TYR A 65 -8.30 -1.60 21.41
C TYR A 65 -9.26 -2.78 21.27
N HIS A 66 -10.47 -2.48 20.81
CA HIS A 66 -11.44 -3.45 20.33
C HIS A 66 -11.51 -3.43 18.80
N TYR A 67 -11.57 -2.23 18.23
CA TYR A 67 -11.85 -2.03 16.82
C TYR A 67 -11.21 -0.73 16.33
N ALA A 68 -10.86 -0.67 15.05
CA ALA A 68 -10.43 0.54 14.37
C ALA A 68 -10.88 0.49 12.90
N GLU A 69 -11.21 1.65 12.35
CA GLU A 69 -11.74 1.78 10.99
C GLU A 69 -11.38 3.15 10.40
N ILE A 70 -11.21 3.18 9.08
CA ILE A 70 -11.15 4.40 8.29
C ILE A 70 -12.58 4.75 7.84
N SER A 71 -13.14 5.82 8.40
CA SER A 71 -14.45 6.34 8.04
C SER A 71 -14.32 7.30 6.86
N SER A 72 -14.08 6.76 5.66
CA SER A 72 -13.79 7.55 4.44
C SER A 72 -15.02 7.98 3.65
N GLN A 73 -16.11 7.18 3.70
CA GLN A 73 -17.32 7.43 2.90
C GLN A 73 -18.49 7.95 3.74
N VAL A 74 -18.46 7.68 5.03
CA VAL A 74 -19.52 8.03 5.97
C VAL A 74 -18.93 8.97 7.02
N PRO A 75 -19.61 10.06 7.40
CA PRO A 75 -19.11 10.91 8.47
C PRO A 75 -18.97 10.17 9.80
N LEU A 76 -17.91 10.49 10.54
CA LEU A 76 -17.56 9.86 11.81
C LEU A 76 -18.73 9.82 12.78
N GLY A 77 -19.44 10.94 12.97
CA GLY A 77 -20.58 10.99 13.88
C GLY A 77 -21.69 10.00 13.52
N LYS A 78 -21.88 9.69 12.23
CA LYS A 78 -22.83 8.66 11.78
C LYS A 78 -22.30 7.24 12.03
N ARG A 79 -21.01 6.98 11.78
CA ARG A 79 -20.40 5.66 12.06
C ARG A 79 -20.36 5.35 13.56
N LEU A 80 -19.94 6.28 14.42
CA LEU A 80 -19.97 6.06 15.87
C LEU A 80 -21.40 5.80 16.38
N ARG A 81 -22.42 6.40 15.74
CA ARG A 81 -23.84 6.09 15.99
C ARG A 81 -24.28 4.68 15.64
N GLU A 82 -23.50 3.92 14.89
CA GLU A 82 -23.78 2.51 14.63
C GLU A 82 -23.10 1.63 15.70
N TYR A 83 -21.87 1.97 16.08
CA TYR A 83 -21.11 1.22 17.09
C TYR A 83 -21.61 1.37 18.51
N PHE A 84 -22.18 2.50 18.89
CA PHE A 84 -22.67 2.64 20.25
C PHE A 84 -24.15 2.22 20.39
N ASN A 85 -24.78 1.69 19.32
CA ASN A 85 -26.22 1.38 19.27
C ASN A 85 -26.53 -0.08 19.42
N SER A 86 -27.18 -0.42 20.53
CA SER A 86 -27.68 -1.77 20.76
C SER A 86 -28.75 -2.22 19.75
N GLU A 87 -29.36 -1.31 18.99
CA GLU A 87 -30.27 -1.65 17.90
C GLU A 87 -29.54 -1.94 16.58
N LYS A 88 -28.29 -1.46 16.43
CA LYS A 88 -27.48 -1.68 15.22
C LYS A 88 -26.63 -2.94 15.38
N PRO A 89 -26.26 -3.62 14.28
CA PRO A 89 -25.41 -4.81 14.33
C PRO A 89 -24.10 -4.58 15.08
N GLU A 90 -23.41 -3.47 14.81
CA GLU A 90 -22.12 -3.10 15.38
C GLU A 90 -22.24 -2.87 16.91
N GLY A 91 -23.22 -2.09 17.35
CA GLY A 91 -23.40 -1.86 18.79
C GLY A 91 -23.95 -3.06 19.56
N ARG A 92 -24.68 -3.99 18.92
CA ARG A 92 -25.00 -5.29 19.54
C ARG A 92 -23.74 -6.08 19.89
N ILE A 93 -22.71 -6.04 19.03
CA ILE A 93 -21.42 -6.71 19.29
C ILE A 93 -20.77 -6.07 20.52
N ILE A 94 -20.70 -4.74 20.59
CA ILE A 94 -20.11 -4.03 21.73
C ILE A 94 -20.87 -4.33 23.02
N MET A 95 -22.20 -4.24 23.03
CA MET A 95 -23.00 -4.51 24.23
C MET A 95 -22.87 -5.96 24.70
N THR A 96 -22.81 -6.91 23.77
CA THR A 96 -22.52 -8.31 24.10
C THR A 96 -21.16 -8.46 24.76
N ARG A 97 -20.13 -7.75 24.29
CA ARG A 97 -18.80 -7.76 24.90
C ARG A 97 -18.79 -7.09 26.26
N VAL A 98 -19.49 -5.97 26.44
CA VAL A 98 -19.64 -5.30 27.74
C VAL A 98 -20.20 -6.26 28.77
N GLN A 99 -21.26 -7.00 28.44
CA GLN A 99 -21.90 -7.95 29.33
C GLN A 99 -21.07 -9.24 29.54
N LYS A 100 -20.62 -9.88 28.46
CA LYS A 100 -19.95 -11.20 28.53
C LYS A 100 -18.49 -11.10 29.01
N MET A 101 -17.80 -10.03 28.63
CA MET A 101 -16.38 -9.84 28.93
C MET A 101 -16.16 -8.88 30.11
N ASN A 102 -17.22 -8.44 30.78
CA ASN A 102 -17.20 -7.51 31.91
C ASN A 102 -16.36 -6.25 31.63
N TRP A 103 -16.59 -5.62 30.47
CA TRP A 103 -15.97 -4.32 30.21
C TRP A 103 -16.56 -3.29 31.16
N LYS A 104 -15.69 -2.46 31.75
CA LYS A 104 -16.11 -1.41 32.68
C LYS A 104 -16.60 -0.20 31.89
N ASN A 105 -15.76 0.31 31.01
CA ASN A 105 -16.05 1.46 30.17
C ASN A 105 -15.68 1.17 28.71
N VAL A 106 -16.39 1.84 27.80
CA VAL A 106 -16.06 1.88 26.37
C VAL A 106 -15.63 3.28 26.00
N TYR A 107 -14.59 3.38 25.19
CA TYR A 107 -13.95 4.61 24.77
C TYR A 107 -13.92 4.70 23.25
N TYR A 108 -13.83 5.92 22.73
CA TYR A 108 -13.47 6.17 21.36
C TYR A 108 -12.30 7.15 21.29
N LYS A 109 -11.58 7.14 20.18
CA LYS A 109 -10.68 8.21 19.78
C LYS A 109 -10.65 8.28 18.26
N PHE A 110 -10.33 9.43 17.72
CA PHE A 110 -10.33 9.61 16.27
C PHE A 110 -9.28 10.63 15.85
N LEU A 111 -8.79 10.47 14.63
CA LEU A 111 -8.00 11.45 13.91
C LEU A 111 -8.84 11.90 12.72
N GLU A 112 -9.17 13.19 12.68
CA GLU A 112 -9.86 13.77 11.53
C GLU A 112 -8.95 13.69 10.31
N ILE A 113 -9.53 13.33 9.17
CA ILE A 113 -8.82 13.28 7.90
C ILE A 113 -9.62 14.04 6.86
N THR A 114 -8.91 14.64 5.92
CA THR A 114 -9.46 15.20 4.70
C THR A 114 -9.91 14.07 3.76
N ILE A 115 -10.73 14.42 2.77
CA ILE A 115 -11.17 13.47 1.74
C ILE A 115 -9.96 12.88 1.01
N SER A 116 -8.96 13.70 0.73
CA SER A 116 -7.74 13.30 0.03
C SER A 116 -6.89 12.32 0.82
N GLU A 117 -6.69 12.57 2.11
CA GLU A 117 -6.04 11.60 3.00
C GLU A 117 -6.80 10.27 3.03
N ALA A 118 -8.13 10.32 3.09
CA ALA A 118 -8.96 9.12 3.05
C ALA A 118 -8.76 8.33 1.74
N ARG A 119 -8.70 9.00 0.58
CA ARG A 119 -8.45 8.34 -0.72
C ARG A 119 -7.05 7.75 -0.82
N CYS A 120 -6.03 8.41 -0.27
CA CYS A 120 -4.68 7.84 -0.19
C CYS A 120 -4.64 6.57 0.66
N LEU A 121 -5.35 6.56 1.80
CA LEU A 121 -5.42 5.41 2.69
C LEU A 121 -6.20 4.25 2.07
N GLU A 122 -7.32 4.52 1.39
CA GLU A 122 -8.06 3.51 0.61
C GLU A 122 -7.15 2.87 -0.44
N LEU A 123 -6.44 3.68 -1.24
CA LEU A 123 -5.46 3.18 -2.19
C LEU A 123 -4.41 2.30 -1.49
N HIS A 124 -3.91 2.72 -0.33
CA HIS A 124 -2.85 2.00 0.39
C HIS A 124 -3.33 0.67 1.00
N MET A 125 -4.49 0.67 1.65
CA MET A 125 -4.96 -0.41 2.55
C MET A 125 -6.05 -1.29 1.94
N GLU A 126 -6.93 -0.75 1.11
CA GLU A 126 -8.11 -1.48 0.61
C GLU A 126 -7.90 -2.05 -0.79
N ILE A 127 -6.94 -1.50 -1.55
CA ILE A 127 -6.67 -1.93 -2.92
C ILE A 127 -5.43 -2.82 -2.97
N ASP A 128 -5.66 -4.05 -3.46
CA ASP A 128 -4.62 -5.04 -3.70
C ASP A 128 -3.71 -4.66 -4.86
N TRP A 129 -2.45 -5.10 -4.77
CA TRP A 129 -1.49 -4.99 -5.85
C TRP A 129 -1.81 -5.97 -6.98
N ILE A 130 -1.81 -5.46 -8.20
CA ILE A 130 -2.03 -6.21 -9.43
C ILE A 130 -0.68 -6.43 -10.11
N PRO A 131 -0.25 -7.68 -10.30
CA PRO A 131 1.01 -7.98 -10.97
C PRO A 131 0.93 -7.61 -12.46
N ILE A 132 2.02 -7.08 -13.00
CA ILE A 132 2.16 -6.78 -14.42
C ILE A 132 2.99 -7.87 -15.08
N ALA A 133 2.39 -8.55 -16.05
CA ALA A 133 3.10 -9.54 -16.85
C ALA A 133 4.14 -8.86 -17.75
N HIS A 134 5.16 -9.60 -18.16
CA HIS A 134 6.11 -9.15 -19.17
C HIS A 134 6.15 -10.11 -20.35
N SER A 135 6.51 -9.60 -21.53
CA SER A 135 6.74 -10.41 -22.72
C SER A 135 7.94 -11.34 -22.53
N LYS A 136 8.04 -12.36 -23.39
CA LYS A 136 9.30 -13.10 -23.57
C LYS A 136 10.27 -12.25 -24.40
N PRO A 137 11.58 -12.31 -24.12
CA PRO A 137 12.57 -11.67 -24.97
C PRO A 137 12.50 -12.31 -26.37
N THR A 138 12.14 -11.53 -27.39
CA THR A 138 12.00 -12.04 -28.76
C THR A 138 13.22 -11.62 -29.56
N GLY A 139 14.24 -12.48 -29.63
CA GLY A 139 15.44 -12.24 -30.44
C GLY A 139 16.40 -11.17 -29.91
N GLY A 140 16.29 -10.80 -28.63
CA GLY A 140 17.18 -9.81 -27.97
C GLY A 140 16.96 -9.76 -26.46
N ASN A 141 17.60 -8.78 -25.82
CA ASN A 141 17.63 -8.58 -24.37
C ASN A 141 16.53 -7.64 -23.84
N VAL A 142 15.49 -7.40 -24.64
CA VAL A 142 14.43 -6.44 -24.30
C VAL A 142 13.11 -7.17 -24.08
N VAL A 143 12.49 -6.89 -22.94
CA VAL A 143 11.13 -7.33 -22.60
C VAL A 143 10.20 -6.11 -22.54
N GLN A 144 8.90 -6.35 -22.55
CA GLN A 144 7.91 -5.29 -22.41
C GLN A 144 6.88 -5.67 -21.36
N TYR A 145 6.52 -4.72 -20.50
CA TYR A 145 5.40 -4.86 -19.60
C TYR A 145 4.06 -4.86 -20.33
N LEU A 146 3.21 -5.79 -19.94
CA LEU A 146 1.88 -6.00 -20.49
C LEU A 146 0.86 -5.61 -19.44
N LEU A 147 0.32 -4.40 -19.59
CA LEU A 147 -0.71 -3.88 -18.70
C LEU A 147 -1.94 -4.82 -18.70
N PRO A 148 -2.55 -5.06 -17.54
CA PRO A 148 -3.77 -5.84 -17.46
C PRO A 148 -4.92 -5.12 -18.18
N GLY A 149 -5.88 -5.92 -18.65
CA GLY A 149 -7.16 -5.38 -19.12
C GLY A 149 -7.98 -4.77 -17.97
N GLY A 150 -9.00 -3.99 -18.31
CA GLY A 150 -9.96 -3.48 -17.32
C GLY A 150 -9.50 -2.25 -16.53
N ILE A 151 -8.37 -1.62 -16.88
CA ILE A 151 -7.96 -0.35 -16.27
C ILE A 151 -9.03 0.73 -16.57
N PRO A 152 -9.57 1.40 -15.53
CA PRO A 152 -10.63 2.39 -15.69
C PRO A 152 -10.24 3.57 -16.59
N LYS A 153 -11.23 4.09 -17.33
CA LYS A 153 -11.13 5.32 -18.13
C LYS A 153 -11.62 6.55 -17.36
N SER A 154 -11.37 6.56 -16.06
CA SER A 154 -11.77 7.60 -15.13
C SER A 154 -10.55 8.23 -14.46
N PRO A 155 -10.71 9.41 -13.83
CA PRO A 155 -9.70 9.98 -12.95
C PRO A 155 -9.48 9.11 -11.71
N GLY A 156 -8.33 9.25 -11.06
CA GLY A 156 -8.05 8.49 -9.85
C GLY A 156 -6.62 8.62 -9.34
N LEU A 157 -6.30 7.80 -8.34
CA LEU A 157 -4.94 7.64 -7.82
C LEU A 157 -4.39 6.28 -8.26
N TYR A 158 -3.09 6.21 -8.51
CA TYR A 158 -2.43 4.95 -8.84
C TYR A 158 -1.03 4.88 -8.25
N ALA A 159 -0.62 3.68 -7.89
CA ALA A 159 0.73 3.39 -7.43
C ALA A 159 1.39 2.37 -8.34
N ILE A 160 2.71 2.47 -8.46
CA ILE A 160 3.57 1.45 -9.06
C ILE A 160 4.54 1.01 -7.98
N GLY A 161 4.69 -0.30 -7.85
CA GLY A 161 5.63 -0.91 -6.92
C GLY A 161 6.41 -2.03 -7.60
N TYR A 162 7.45 -2.48 -6.94
CA TYR A 162 8.22 -3.63 -7.38
C TYR A 162 8.52 -4.55 -6.19
N GLU A 163 8.74 -5.82 -6.49
CA GLU A 163 9.23 -6.79 -5.52
C GLU A 163 10.75 -6.76 -5.51
N GLU A 164 11.33 -6.51 -4.33
CA GLU A 164 12.76 -6.68 -4.13
C GLU A 164 13.04 -8.17 -3.92
N CYS A 165 13.76 -8.76 -4.87
CA CYS A 165 14.18 -10.15 -4.75
C CYS A 165 15.20 -10.21 -3.61
N ILE A 166 14.78 -10.68 -2.44
CA ILE A 166 15.71 -11.00 -1.36
C ILE A 166 16.57 -12.14 -1.91
N GLU A 167 17.81 -11.85 -2.26
CA GLU A 167 18.79 -12.87 -2.65
C GLU A 167 18.80 -13.91 -1.52
N ARG A 168 18.28 -15.11 -1.80
CA ARG A 168 18.50 -16.23 -0.89
C ARG A 168 20.00 -16.37 -0.74
N PRO A 169 20.54 -16.41 0.49
CA PRO A 169 21.95 -16.70 0.68
C PRO A 169 22.28 -17.98 -0.09
N PRO A 170 23.40 -18.03 -0.81
CA PRO A 170 23.74 -19.18 -1.63
C PRO A 170 23.66 -20.42 -0.76
N SER A 171 22.74 -21.33 -1.11
CA SER A 171 22.58 -22.61 -0.45
C SER A 171 23.96 -23.26 -0.34
N PRO A 172 24.38 -23.75 0.84
CA PRO A 172 25.71 -24.34 0.97
C PRO A 172 25.82 -25.48 -0.03
N HIS A 173 26.82 -25.33 -0.90
CA HIS A 173 27.25 -26.30 -1.90
C HIS A 173 27.14 -27.73 -1.35
N VAL A 174 26.26 -28.54 -1.95
CA VAL A 174 26.41 -29.99 -1.85
C VAL A 174 27.65 -30.33 -2.68
N GLU A 175 28.78 -30.52 -2.01
CA GLU A 175 29.98 -31.12 -2.57
C GLU A 175 29.57 -32.42 -3.27
N ARG A 176 29.75 -32.43 -4.59
CA ARG A 176 29.57 -33.60 -5.45
C ARG A 176 30.73 -34.55 -5.15
N ARG A 177 30.63 -35.34 -4.07
CA ARG A 177 31.53 -36.47 -3.85
C ARG A 177 31.17 -37.58 -4.82
N THR A 178 32.00 -37.68 -5.86
CA THR A 178 32.22 -38.90 -6.64
C THR A 178 32.55 -40.06 -5.71
N LEU A 179 31.74 -41.10 -5.71
CA LEU A 179 32.12 -42.44 -5.26
C LEU A 179 31.47 -43.50 -6.17
N ASP A 180 32.30 -44.47 -6.51
CA ASP A 180 32.25 -45.44 -7.60
C ASP A 180 31.05 -46.41 -7.67
N PRO A 181 30.84 -47.07 -8.83
CA PRO A 181 29.76 -48.02 -9.03
C PRO A 181 30.13 -49.39 -8.46
N GLY A 182 29.33 -49.90 -7.53
CA GLY A 182 29.35 -51.32 -7.18
C GLY A 182 29.07 -51.61 -5.71
N LYS A 183 27.79 -51.85 -5.39
CA LYS A 183 27.34 -53.06 -4.68
C LYS A 183 25.84 -52.98 -4.42
N GLU A 184 25.15 -54.02 -4.90
CA GLU A 184 23.76 -54.34 -4.62
C GLU A 184 23.53 -54.55 -3.12
N GLY A 185 22.40 -54.06 -2.63
CA GLY A 185 21.93 -54.27 -1.26
C GLY A 185 20.52 -53.74 -1.08
N ARG A 186 19.54 -54.62 -1.32
CA ARG A 186 18.09 -54.50 -1.03
C ARG A 186 17.75 -53.54 0.12
N VAL A 187 16.90 -52.56 -0.15
CA VAL A 187 16.00 -51.98 0.85
C VAL A 187 14.64 -51.77 0.19
N ASP A 188 13.61 -52.28 0.86
CA ASP A 188 12.23 -52.42 0.41
C ASP A 188 11.59 -51.11 -0.07
N LEU A 189 10.94 -51.22 -1.22
CA LEU A 189 9.97 -50.28 -1.76
C LEU A 189 8.60 -50.67 -1.19
N GLU A 190 8.14 -49.98 -0.16
CA GLU A 190 6.71 -49.81 0.15
C GLU A 190 6.56 -48.91 1.38
N THR A 191 6.47 -47.58 1.16
CA THR A 191 5.50 -46.65 1.80
C THR A 191 5.71 -45.27 1.15
N LEU A 192 5.32 -45.13 -0.12
CA LEU A 192 4.93 -43.83 -0.65
C LEU A 192 3.50 -43.59 -0.20
N SER A 193 3.22 -42.49 0.49
CA SER A 193 2.08 -41.61 0.20
C SER A 193 1.75 -40.72 1.40
N ALA A 194 1.65 -39.42 1.10
CA ALA A 194 0.90 -38.43 1.85
C ALA A 194 1.46 -38.01 3.22
N GLN A 195 2.50 -37.17 3.20
CA GLN A 195 2.60 -35.97 4.07
C GLN A 195 3.82 -35.11 3.69
N ALA A 196 3.96 -34.81 2.40
CA ALA A 196 4.77 -33.70 1.92
C ALA A 196 3.81 -32.60 1.43
N SER A 197 2.96 -32.13 2.34
CA SER A 197 2.19 -30.91 2.11
C SER A 197 3.19 -29.76 2.19
N LEU A 198 3.59 -29.29 1.02
CA LEU A 198 4.19 -27.99 0.77
C LEU A 198 3.38 -26.90 1.50
N GLN A 199 3.70 -26.63 2.75
CA GLN A 199 3.56 -25.29 3.30
C GLN A 199 4.80 -24.54 2.86
N VAL A 200 4.75 -24.05 1.62
CA VAL A 200 5.48 -22.81 1.33
C VAL A 200 4.74 -21.76 2.14
N GLU A 201 5.24 -21.44 3.32
CA GLU A 201 4.98 -20.13 3.92
C GLU A 201 5.49 -19.12 2.89
N ILE A 202 4.57 -18.65 2.05
CA ILE A 202 4.80 -17.48 1.22
C ILE A 202 4.81 -16.34 2.24
N GLU A 203 6.01 -15.98 2.71
CA GLU A 203 6.22 -14.67 3.32
C GLU A 203 5.55 -13.64 2.41
N PRO A 204 4.70 -12.75 2.95
CA PRO A 204 3.99 -11.79 2.13
C PRO A 204 5.00 -11.00 1.31
N THR A 205 4.90 -11.12 -0.02
CA THR A 205 5.77 -10.42 -0.96
C THR A 205 5.85 -8.95 -0.58
N ARG A 206 7.04 -8.51 -0.16
CA ARG A 206 7.26 -7.11 0.25
C ARG A 206 7.36 -6.25 -1.01
N ILE A 207 6.22 -5.70 -1.42
CA ILE A 207 6.16 -4.74 -2.53
C ILE A 207 6.63 -3.38 -2.03
N ILE A 208 7.68 -2.85 -2.66
CA ILE A 208 8.22 -1.52 -2.40
C ILE A 208 7.55 -0.55 -3.35
N TYR A 209 6.94 0.52 -2.81
CA TYR A 209 6.43 1.62 -3.62
C TYR A 209 7.59 2.31 -4.32
N CYS A 210 7.49 2.50 -5.64
CA CYS A 210 8.47 3.27 -6.40
C CYS A 210 7.88 4.49 -7.08
N TYR A 211 6.55 4.53 -7.24
CA TYR A 211 5.88 5.67 -7.79
C TYR A 211 4.43 5.75 -7.32
N LEU A 212 3.97 6.99 -7.17
CA LEU A 212 2.61 7.31 -6.78
C LEU A 212 2.17 8.50 -7.63
N GLY A 213 1.03 8.36 -8.28
CA GLY A 213 0.58 9.27 -9.32
C GLY A 213 -0.89 9.66 -9.17
N ILE A 214 -1.18 10.87 -9.63
CA ILE A 214 -2.51 11.45 -9.68
C ILE A 214 -2.95 11.52 -11.14
N ALA A 215 -4.05 10.84 -11.47
CA ALA A 215 -4.69 10.87 -12.77
C ALA A 215 -5.87 11.86 -12.74
N GLU A 216 -5.58 13.15 -12.83
CA GLU A 216 -6.60 14.21 -12.80
C GLU A 216 -6.98 14.69 -14.21
N VAL A 217 -5.98 15.16 -14.97
CA VAL A 217 -6.16 15.65 -16.35
C VAL A 217 -6.35 14.51 -17.35
N ARG A 218 -5.68 13.38 -17.08
CA ARG A 218 -5.75 12.14 -17.87
C ARG A 218 -6.42 11.07 -17.05
N THR A 219 -6.98 10.07 -17.73
CA THR A 219 -7.55 8.89 -17.08
C THR A 219 -6.44 7.98 -16.52
N LEU A 220 -6.78 7.15 -15.53
CA LEU A 220 -5.90 6.10 -14.99
C LEU A 220 -5.27 5.26 -16.11
N GLN A 221 -6.10 4.81 -17.06
CA GLN A 221 -5.65 4.08 -18.24
C GLN A 221 -4.61 4.85 -19.06
N GLN A 222 -4.85 6.13 -19.36
CA GLN A 222 -3.92 6.93 -20.13
C GLN A 222 -2.59 7.14 -19.40
N CYS A 223 -2.63 7.43 -18.09
CA CYS A 223 -1.42 7.59 -17.29
C CYS A 223 -0.58 6.32 -17.25
N LEU A 224 -1.20 5.17 -16.99
CA LEU A 224 -0.50 3.88 -16.97
C LEU A 224 0.04 3.52 -18.36
N PHE A 225 -0.71 3.75 -19.45
CA PHE A 225 -0.17 3.52 -20.79
C PHE A 225 1.05 4.39 -21.10
N LEU A 226 1.07 5.65 -20.64
CA LEU A 226 2.24 6.50 -20.82
C LEU A 226 3.47 5.99 -20.08
N HIS A 227 3.31 5.36 -18.91
CA HIS A 227 4.45 4.77 -18.19
C HIS A 227 4.96 3.49 -18.83
N PHE A 228 4.07 2.60 -19.26
CA PHE A 228 4.43 1.24 -19.68
C PHE A 228 4.54 1.04 -21.20
N GLN A 229 4.00 1.96 -22.01
CA GLN A 229 3.98 1.85 -23.48
C GLN A 229 4.54 3.09 -24.19
N ALA A 230 5.23 4.01 -23.50
CA ALA A 230 5.91 5.10 -24.19
C ALA A 230 6.91 4.54 -25.22
N ASN A 231 6.78 5.02 -26.46
CA ASN A 231 7.45 4.48 -27.65
C ASN A 231 8.81 5.13 -27.87
N THR A 232 9.91 4.37 -27.80
CA THR A 232 11.35 4.79 -27.79
C THR A 232 11.79 5.94 -28.73
N LYS A 233 10.94 6.39 -29.65
CA LYS A 233 11.14 7.50 -30.60
C LYS A 233 10.81 8.91 -30.09
N THR A 234 10.06 9.08 -29.00
CA THR A 234 9.85 10.38 -28.32
C THR A 234 10.88 10.71 -27.22
N PHE A 235 12.03 10.03 -27.19
CA PHE A 235 12.83 9.90 -25.98
C PHE A 235 13.99 10.90 -25.96
N SER A 236 13.82 11.97 -25.18
CA SER A 236 14.91 12.83 -24.73
C SER A 236 15.92 12.04 -23.89
N LYS A 237 17.19 12.45 -23.92
CA LYS A 237 18.35 11.80 -23.31
C LYS A 237 18.30 11.73 -21.78
N ASP A 238 17.35 12.41 -21.15
CA ASP A 238 17.24 12.56 -19.70
C ASP A 238 16.10 11.69 -19.15
N TRP A 239 16.41 10.43 -18.90
CA TRP A 239 15.53 9.54 -18.14
C TRP A 239 15.50 9.98 -16.68
N VAL A 240 14.43 10.64 -16.26
CA VAL A 240 14.21 11.01 -14.85
C VAL A 240 12.98 10.27 -14.32
N GLY A 241 13.12 9.63 -13.15
CA GLY A 241 12.01 9.02 -12.42
C GLY A 241 11.50 7.68 -12.98
N ILE A 242 10.19 7.45 -12.84
CA ILE A 242 9.57 6.12 -13.02
C ILE A 242 9.69 5.55 -14.45
N ASN A 243 9.64 6.38 -15.49
CA ASN A 243 9.80 5.90 -16.86
C ASN A 243 11.22 5.35 -17.09
N GLY A 244 12.23 6.00 -16.51
CA GLY A 244 13.63 5.54 -16.49
C GLY A 244 13.76 4.19 -15.83
N PHE A 245 13.21 4.08 -14.62
CA PHE A 245 13.21 2.83 -13.88
C PHE A 245 12.55 1.69 -14.66
N LEU A 246 11.33 1.88 -15.17
CA LEU A 246 10.59 0.83 -15.88
C LEU A 246 11.29 0.38 -17.16
N SER A 247 11.86 1.31 -17.92
CA SER A 247 12.54 1.00 -19.17
C SER A 247 13.87 0.30 -18.98
N GLN A 248 14.67 0.72 -17.99
CA GLN A 248 15.93 0.07 -17.66
C GLN A 248 15.66 -1.35 -17.18
N ASN A 249 14.60 -1.54 -16.39
CA ASN A 249 14.19 -2.86 -15.92
C ASN A 249 13.70 -3.78 -17.06
N CYS A 250 13.32 -3.21 -18.22
CA CYS A 250 12.98 -3.96 -19.43
C CYS A 250 14.21 -4.38 -20.27
N ILE A 251 15.41 -3.90 -19.94
CA ILE A 251 16.67 -4.33 -20.55
C ILE A 251 17.28 -5.38 -19.62
N VAL A 252 17.24 -6.65 -20.03
CA VAL A 252 17.61 -7.80 -19.20
C VAL A 252 18.80 -8.55 -19.76
N ASP A 253 19.72 -8.95 -18.90
CA ASP A 253 20.81 -9.84 -19.29
C ASP A 253 20.29 -11.25 -19.60
N PRO A 254 20.99 -12.03 -20.45
CA PRO A 254 20.60 -13.39 -20.75
C PRO A 254 20.47 -14.25 -19.49
N GLY A 255 19.27 -14.81 -19.25
CA GLY A 255 18.99 -15.65 -18.10
C GLY A 255 18.53 -14.91 -16.84
N VAL A 256 18.46 -13.57 -16.87
CA VAL A 256 17.93 -12.75 -15.78
C VAL A 256 16.50 -12.31 -16.12
N SER A 257 15.57 -12.48 -15.19
CA SER A 257 14.21 -11.95 -15.33
C SER A 257 14.18 -10.47 -14.94
N PRO A 258 13.33 -9.65 -15.59
CA PRO A 258 13.09 -8.28 -15.12
C PRO A 258 12.53 -8.31 -13.70
N LYS A 259 12.68 -7.22 -12.92
CA LYS A 259 11.99 -7.15 -11.62
C LYS A 259 10.48 -7.26 -11.83
N SER A 260 9.80 -7.96 -10.91
CA SER A 260 8.35 -8.04 -10.86
C SER A 260 7.79 -6.66 -10.52
N ILE A 261 6.94 -6.12 -11.40
CA ILE A 261 6.28 -4.83 -11.21
C ILE A 261 4.81 -5.07 -10.91
N TYR A 262 4.28 -4.23 -10.03
CA TYR A 262 2.90 -4.25 -9.59
C TYR A 262 2.30 -2.85 -9.74
N ILE A 263 1.00 -2.80 -10.01
CA ILE A 263 0.22 -1.56 -9.98
C ILE A 263 -0.97 -1.72 -9.06
N LYS A 264 -1.47 -0.60 -8.55
CA LYS A 264 -2.83 -0.53 -8.02
C LYS A 264 -3.41 0.83 -8.27
N PHE A 265 -4.73 0.92 -8.28
CA PHE A 265 -5.43 2.15 -8.57
C PHE A 265 -6.80 2.19 -7.91
N VAL A 266 -7.28 3.40 -7.64
CA VAL A 266 -8.64 3.66 -7.15
C VAL A 266 -9.24 4.80 -7.96
N GLU A 267 -10.48 4.63 -8.40
CA GLU A 267 -11.23 5.70 -9.09
C GLU A 267 -11.60 6.79 -8.09
N VAL A 268 -11.34 8.05 -8.43
CA VAL A 268 -11.62 9.19 -7.56
C VAL A 268 -12.18 10.32 -8.42
N GLU A 269 -13.25 10.96 -7.94
CA GLU A 269 -13.81 12.14 -8.61
C GLU A 269 -12.81 13.31 -8.60
N ARG A 270 -12.80 14.11 -9.67
CA ARG A 270 -11.83 15.20 -9.84
C ARG A 270 -11.87 16.24 -8.73
N ASP A 271 -13.07 16.50 -8.21
CA ASP A 271 -13.28 17.46 -7.12
C ASP A 271 -12.53 17.03 -5.85
N PHE A 272 -12.32 15.72 -5.64
CA PHE A 272 -11.53 15.21 -4.53
C PHE A 272 -10.04 15.16 -4.86
N LEU A 273 -9.67 14.95 -6.13
CA LEU A 273 -8.27 15.01 -6.56
C LEU A 273 -7.65 16.42 -6.46
N SER A 274 -8.50 17.44 -6.41
CA SER A 274 -8.10 18.84 -6.27
C SER A 274 -8.32 19.39 -4.85
N ALA A 275 -8.90 18.60 -3.94
CA ALA A 275 -9.19 19.01 -2.57
C ALA A 275 -8.00 18.74 -1.63
N GLY A 276 -7.44 19.77 -0.99
CA GLY A 276 -6.30 19.58 -0.07
C GLY A 276 -5.00 19.14 -0.77
N SER A 277 -3.96 18.84 -0.01
CA SER A 277 -2.65 18.46 -0.56
C SER A 277 -2.53 16.94 -0.67
N LEU A 278 -3.11 16.35 -1.74
CA LEU A 278 -2.86 14.94 -2.07
C LEU A 278 -1.37 14.67 -2.21
N VAL A 279 -0.64 15.58 -2.85
CA VAL A 279 0.81 15.46 -3.04
C VAL A 279 1.53 15.23 -1.72
N GLU A 280 1.23 16.01 -0.68
CA GLU A 280 1.83 15.81 0.65
C GLU A 280 1.46 14.45 1.27
N CYS A 281 0.22 14.00 1.08
CA CYS A 281 -0.22 12.68 1.55
C CYS A 281 0.51 11.54 0.86
N LEU A 282 0.73 11.68 -0.45
CA LEU A 282 1.42 10.70 -1.28
C LEU A 282 2.92 10.69 -0.98
N GLU A 283 3.55 11.85 -0.78
CA GLU A 283 4.97 11.99 -0.42
C GLU A 283 5.30 11.34 0.93
N LYS A 284 4.40 11.43 1.91
CA LYS A 284 4.57 10.78 3.22
C LYS A 284 4.34 9.26 3.19
N ALA A 285 3.76 8.73 2.13
CA ALA A 285 3.39 7.31 2.03
C ALA A 285 4.48 6.42 1.41
N ILE A 286 5.49 7.00 0.73
CA ILE A 286 6.65 6.32 0.14
C ILE A 286 7.82 6.36 1.13
#